data_AF-A0A453R7M2-F1
#
_entry.id   AF-A0A453R7M2-F1
#
_cell.length_a   1.000
_cell.length_b   1.000
_cell.length_c   1.000
_cell.angle_alpha   90.00
_cell.angle_beta   90.00
_cell.angle_gamma   90.00
#
_symmetry.space_group_name_H-M   'P 1'
#
loop_
_entity.id
_entity.type
_entity.pdbx_description
1 polymer ?
#
loop_
_entity_poly.entity_id
_entity_poly.type
_entity_poly.pdbx_seq_one_letter_code
_entity_poly.pdbx_strand_id
1 'polypeptide(L)'
;GARAMCVGFADLEIGIGEVARARALHVYAAAFTDPEVYPEFWKRWNDFEVQQGDEGTFREMLRAKRTMAAVARDGARARRAIGAGGGVVERPCAGQRYDGAQQCKRIRLV
;
A
#
# COMPACT_ATOMS: atom_id res chain seq x y z
N GLY A 1 9.34 -4.52 0.72
CA GLY A 1 8.91 -3.41 -0.17
C GLY A 1 8.32 -2.33 0.70
N ALA A 2 8.39 -1.05 0.33
CA ALA A 2 7.98 0.08 1.19
C ALA A 2 6.58 -0.08 1.80
N ARG A 3 5.59 -0.56 1.03
CA ARG A 3 4.22 -0.84 1.53
C ARG A 3 4.20 -1.82 2.71
N ALA A 4 4.90 -2.94 2.58
CA ALA A 4 4.94 -3.99 3.60
C ALA A 4 5.59 -3.48 4.89
N MET A 5 6.61 -2.62 4.78
CA MET A 5 7.22 -1.97 5.94
C MET A 5 6.21 -1.05 6.64
N CYS A 6 5.48 -0.20 5.89
CA CYS A 6 4.49 0.70 6.47
C CYS A 6 3.35 -0.05 7.19
N VAL A 7 2.89 -1.18 6.64
CA VAL A 7 1.88 -2.03 7.29
C VAL A 7 2.42 -2.64 8.58
N GLY A 8 3.65 -3.17 8.57
CA GLY A 8 4.27 -3.71 9.79
C GLY A 8 4.47 -2.66 10.88
N PHE A 9 4.87 -1.44 10.52
CA PHE A 9 4.93 -0.33 11.47
C PHE A 9 3.54 0.06 11.97
N ALA A 10 2.52 0.10 11.10
CA ALA A 10 1.16 0.41 11.53
C ALA A 10 0.64 -0.59 12.56
N ASP A 11 0.91 -1.89 12.38
CA ASP A 11 0.54 -2.93 13.35
C ASP A 11 1.25 -2.75 14.70
N LEU A 12 2.52 -2.33 14.69
CA LEU A 12 3.27 -2.00 15.90
C LEU A 12 2.65 -0.80 16.63
N GLU A 13 2.35 0.28 15.90
CA GLU A 13 1.74 1.50 16.44
C GLU A 13 0.35 1.21 17.06
N ILE A 14 -0.43 0.32 16.44
CA ILE A 14 -1.70 -0.14 16.99
C ILE A 14 -1.48 -0.91 18.30
N GLY A 15 -0.47 -1.79 18.35
CA GLY A 15 -0.14 -2.57 19.54
C GLY A 15 0.27 -1.71 20.75
N ILE A 16 0.92 -0.57 20.51
CA ILE A 16 1.29 0.38 21.57
C ILE A 16 0.18 1.41 21.88
N GLY A 17 -0.90 1.43 21.12
CA GLY A 17 -2.03 2.35 21.30
C GLY A 17 -1.91 3.70 20.57
N GLU A 18 -0.88 3.90 19.75
CA GLU A 18 -0.64 5.12 18.98
C GLU A 18 -1.42 5.14 17.66
N VAL A 19 -2.75 5.18 17.77
CA VAL A 19 -3.68 5.11 16.62
C VAL A 19 -3.44 6.22 15.59
N ALA A 20 -3.11 7.43 16.04
CA ALA A 20 -2.84 8.57 15.15
C ALA A 20 -1.63 8.32 14.24
N ARG A 21 -0.57 7.70 14.78
CA ARG A 21 0.64 7.35 14.02
C ARG A 21 0.40 6.19 13.07
N ALA A 22 -0.36 5.17 13.51
CA ALA A 22 -0.78 4.08 12.64
C ALA A 22 -1.54 4.59 11.41
N ARG A 23 -2.46 5.55 11.60
CA ARG A 23 -3.21 6.17 10.50
C ARG A 23 -2.30 6.94 9.55
N ALA A 24 -1.35 7.71 10.06
CA ALA A 24 -0.38 8.45 9.23
C ALA A 24 0.43 7.50 8.31
N LEU A 25 0.80 6.32 8.82
CA LEU A 25 1.48 5.28 8.03
C LEU A 25 0.60 4.71 6.92
N HIS A 26 -0.69 4.46 7.20
CA HIS A 26 -1.64 4.02 6.18
C HIS A 26 -1.84 5.08 5.09
N VAL A 27 -1.98 6.35 5.45
CA VAL A 27 -2.09 7.47 4.49
C VAL A 27 -0.83 7.57 3.62
N TYR A 28 0.36 7.46 4.22
CA TYR A 28 1.61 7.49 3.48
C TYR A 28 1.70 6.32 2.49
N ALA A 29 1.42 5.09 2.94
CA ALA A 29 1.44 3.91 2.11
C ALA A 29 0.42 3.99 0.95
N ALA A 30 -0.73 4.61 1.18
CA ALA A 30 -1.78 4.75 0.19
C ALA A 30 -1.33 5.55 -1.04
N ALA A 31 -0.46 6.56 -0.88
CA ALA A 31 -0.02 7.44 -1.96
C ALA A 31 0.65 6.73 -3.16
N PHE A 32 1.09 5.48 -2.96
CA PHE A 32 1.73 4.65 -3.98
C PHE A 32 1.14 3.24 -4.06
N THR A 33 -0.10 3.07 -3.58
CA THR A 33 -0.78 1.77 -3.58
C THR A 33 -2.02 1.81 -4.48
N ASP A 34 -1.92 1.11 -5.61
CA ASP A 34 -3.03 0.98 -6.55
C ASP A 34 -4.11 0.04 -5.96
N PRO A 35 -5.38 0.47 -5.84
CA PRO A 35 -6.43 -0.31 -5.19
C PRO A 35 -6.87 -1.57 -5.95
N GLU A 36 -6.69 -1.59 -7.27
CA GLU A 36 -7.01 -2.76 -8.10
C GLU A 36 -5.89 -3.82 -8.05
N VAL A 37 -4.65 -3.40 -7.81
CA VAL A 37 -3.48 -4.30 -7.75
C VAL A 37 -3.27 -4.85 -6.33
N TYR A 38 -3.54 -4.05 -5.30
CA TYR A 38 -3.31 -4.41 -3.90
C TYR A 38 -4.59 -4.26 -3.05
N PRO A 39 -5.65 -5.06 -3.30
CA PRO A 39 -6.91 -4.95 -2.56
C PRO A 39 -6.75 -5.26 -1.07
N GLU A 40 -5.83 -6.16 -0.71
CA GLU A 40 -5.58 -6.58 0.68
C GLU A 40 -5.13 -5.42 1.59
N PHE A 41 -4.31 -4.50 1.07
CA PHE A 41 -3.91 -3.30 1.82
C PHE A 41 -5.12 -2.43 2.17
N TRP A 42 -6.01 -2.20 1.20
CA TRP A 42 -7.20 -1.38 1.38
C TRP A 42 -8.25 -2.06 2.27
N LYS A 43 -8.31 -3.39 2.25
CA LYS A 43 -9.12 -4.17 3.19
C LYS A 43 -8.58 -4.01 4.62
N ARG A 44 -7.27 -4.17 4.83
CA ARG A 44 -6.65 -3.99 6.15
C ARG A 44 -6.84 -2.57 6.70
N TRP A 45 -6.70 -1.55 5.86
CA TRP A 45 -6.97 -0.17 6.29
C TRP A 45 -8.48 0.06 6.59
N ASN A 46 -9.38 -0.58 5.84
CA ASN A 46 -10.80 -0.55 6.16
C ASN A 46 -11.08 -1.16 7.54
N ASP A 47 -10.56 -2.35 7.81
CA ASP A 47 -10.71 -3.04 9.08
C ASP A 47 -10.12 -2.22 10.25
N PHE A 48 -9.01 -1.50 10.01
CA PHE A 48 -8.43 -0.58 10.98
C PHE A 48 -9.36 0.59 11.31
N GLU A 49 -9.91 1.29 10.31
CA GLU A 49 -10.80 2.43 10.57
C GLU A 49 -12.15 1.99 11.16
N VAL A 50 -12.62 0.77 10.88
CA VAL A 50 -13.81 0.21 11.55
C VAL A 50 -13.56 -0.02 13.05
N GLN A 51 -12.35 -0.44 13.42
CA GLN A 51 -12.00 -0.75 14.81
C GLN A 51 -11.60 0.49 15.62
N GLN A 52 -10.87 1.43 15.01
CA GLN A 52 -10.18 2.52 15.70
C GLN A 52 -10.57 3.92 15.19
N GLY A 53 -11.39 4.00 14.14
CA GLY A 53 -11.76 5.24 13.47
C GLY A 53 -13.17 5.73 13.81
N ASP A 54 -13.51 6.83 13.16
CA ASP A 54 -14.80 7.51 13.18
C ASP A 54 -15.29 7.72 11.74
N GLU A 55 -16.50 8.25 11.58
CA GLU A 55 -17.05 8.49 10.24
C GLU A 55 -16.21 9.48 9.40
N GLY A 56 -15.54 10.44 10.04
CA GLY A 56 -14.63 11.38 9.40
C GLY A 56 -13.42 10.66 8.79
N THR A 57 -12.67 9.95 9.62
CA THR A 57 -11.45 9.22 9.18
C THR A 57 -11.76 8.11 8.18
N PHE A 58 -12.88 7.40 8.33
CA PHE A 58 -13.30 6.40 7.35
C PHE A 58 -13.61 7.02 5.97
N ARG A 59 -14.25 8.19 5.94
CA ARG A 59 -14.51 8.93 4.68
C ARG A 59 -13.21 9.41 4.04
N GLU A 60 -12.22 9.82 4.83
CA GLU A 60 -10.89 10.20 4.32
C GLU A 60 -10.18 9.02 3.66
N MET A 61 -10.23 7.83 4.27
CA MET A 61 -9.70 6.60 3.65
C MET A 61 -10.37 6.30 2.31
N LEU A 62 -11.71 6.42 2.22
CA LEU A 62 -12.43 6.22 0.96
C LEU A 62 -12.04 7.24 -0.11
N ARG A 63 -11.78 8.50 0.29
CA ARG A 63 -11.26 9.53 -0.63
C ARG A 63 -9.89 9.15 -1.16
N ALA A 64 -8.95 8.76 -0.28
CA ALA A 64 -7.63 8.30 -0.70
C ALA A 64 -7.71 7.13 -1.70
N LYS A 65 -8.60 6.15 -1.43
CA LYS A 65 -8.84 5.01 -2.33
C LYS A 65 -9.28 5.45 -3.73
N ARG A 66 -10.23 6.38 -3.80
CA ARG A 66 -10.73 6.92 -5.08
C ARG A 66 -9.66 7.71 -5.82
N THR A 67 -8.89 8.53 -5.12
CA THR A 67 -7.79 9.29 -5.71
C THR A 67 -6.76 8.36 -6.34
N MET A 68 -6.35 7.29 -5.64
CA MET A 68 -5.39 6.32 -6.18
C MET A 68 -5.97 5.49 -7.34
N ALA A 69 -7.26 5.16 -7.29
CA ALA A 69 -7.93 4.53 -8.43
C ALA A 69 -7.93 5.43 -9.67
N ALA A 70 -8.16 6.74 -9.50
CA ALA A 70 -8.08 7.71 -10.60
C ALA A 70 -6.65 7.83 -11.13
N VAL A 71 -5.65 8.00 -10.25
CA VAL A 71 -4.23 8.08 -10.63
C VAL A 71 -3.76 6.86 -11.42
N ALA A 72 -4.18 5.65 -11.01
CA ALA A 72 -3.86 4.43 -11.73
C ALA A 72 -4.45 4.41 -13.16
N ARG A 73 -5.68 4.87 -13.31
CA ARG A 73 -6.39 4.96 -14.60
C ARG A 73 -5.80 6.04 -15.50
N ASP A 74 -5.54 7.22 -14.96
CA ASP A 74 -4.94 8.35 -15.68
C ASP A 74 -3.52 8.01 -16.14
N GLY A 75 -2.75 7.32 -15.29
CA GLY A 75 -1.45 6.76 -15.66
C GLY A 75 -1.54 5.73 -16.78
N ALA A 76 -2.60 4.91 -16.82
CA ALA A 76 -2.84 3.98 -17.93
C ALA A 76 -3.21 4.71 -19.24
N ARG A 77 -3.99 5.79 -19.15
CA ARG A 77 -4.32 6.67 -20.28
C ARG A 77 -3.08 7.37 -20.84
N ALA A 78 -2.20 7.87 -19.96
CA ALA A 78 -0.92 8.46 -20.37
C ALA A 78 -0.01 7.46 -21.09
N ARG A 79 0.09 6.21 -20.59
CA ARG A 79 0.85 5.13 -21.27
C ARG A 79 0.29 4.79 -22.66
N ARG A 80 -1.02 4.91 -22.88
CA ARG A 80 -1.65 4.67 -24.19
C ARG A 80 -1.39 5.79 -25.21
N ALA A 81 -1.10 7.01 -24.75
CA ALA A 81 -0.77 8.13 -25.62
C ALA A 81 0.70 8.11 -26.10
N ILE A 82 1.60 7.44 -25.37
CA ILE A 82 3.02 7.25 -25.75
C ILE A 82 3.14 5.97 -26.59
N GLY A 83 2.41 5.93 -27.71
CA GLY A 83 2.50 4.87 -28.71
C GLY A 83 3.38 5.29 -29.89
N ALA A 84 4.63 5.72 -29.63
CA ALA A 84 5.69 5.88 -30.64
C ALA A 84 7.02 6.20 -29.94
N GLY A 85 7.77 5.18 -29.52
CA GLY A 85 9.12 5.35 -28.98
C GLY A 85 9.38 4.50 -27.75
N GLY A 86 10.02 3.35 -27.95
CA GLY A 86 10.41 2.43 -26.91
C GLY A 86 11.30 3.10 -25.85
N GLY A 87 10.80 3.11 -24.62
CA GLY A 87 11.56 3.38 -23.41
C GLY A 87 10.78 2.79 -22.26
N VAL A 88 11.27 1.68 -21.70
CA VAL A 88 10.73 1.13 -20.46
C VAL A 88 11.02 2.17 -19.37
N VAL A 89 10.06 3.05 -19.11
CA VAL A 89 10.09 3.83 -17.87
C VAL A 89 9.70 2.84 -16.78
N GLU A 90 10.71 2.16 -16.22
CA GLU A 90 10.59 1.59 -14.90
C GLU A 90 10.07 2.72 -13.99
N ARG A 91 8.80 2.62 -13.58
CA ARG A 91 8.39 3.31 -12.37
C ARG A 91 9.26 2.70 -11.28
N PRO A 92 10.10 3.46 -10.55
CA PRO A 92 11.01 2.87 -9.59
C PRO A 92 10.18 2.38 -8.40
N CYS A 93 9.64 1.18 -8.51
CA CYS A 93 9.66 0.27 -7.39
C CYS A 93 11.13 -0.14 -7.29
N ALA A 94 11.89 0.52 -6.42
CA ALA A 94 13.19 0.02 -6.00
C ALA A 94 13.04 -1.49 -5.77
N GLY A 95 13.80 -2.24 -6.58
CA GLY A 95 13.52 -3.63 -6.90
C GLY A 95 13.29 -4.46 -5.65
N GLN A 96 12.20 -5.23 -5.65
CA GLN A 96 11.99 -6.28 -4.67
C GLN A 96 10.93 -7.25 -5.21
N ARG A 97 11.41 -8.23 -5.98
CA ARG A 97 10.74 -9.52 -6.09
C ARG A 97 10.71 -10.09 -4.66
N TYR A 98 9.54 -10.13 -4.03
CA TYR A 98 9.33 -11.00 -2.88
C TYR A 98 8.59 -12.22 -3.39
N ASP A 99 9.35 -13.24 -3.80
CA ASP A 99 8.85 -14.60 -3.86
C ASP A 99 8.65 -15.07 -2.40
N GLY A 100 7.43 -14.98 -1.91
CA GLY A 100 7.02 -15.40 -0.56
C GLY A 100 7.11 -16.91 -0.31
N ALA A 101 7.90 -17.66 -1.08
CA ALA A 101 7.92 -19.11 -1.09
C ALA A 101 9.23 -19.74 -0.57
N GLN A 102 10.24 -18.99 -0.12
CA GLN A 102 11.59 -19.56 0.04
C GLN A 102 12.31 -19.47 1.40
N GLN A 103 11.66 -19.04 2.47
CA GLN A 103 12.27 -19.13 3.82
C GLN A 103 11.48 -20.01 4.80
N CYS A 104 11.04 -21.17 4.32
CA CYS A 104 10.75 -22.34 5.16
C CYS A 104 11.88 -23.38 5.01
N LYS A 105 13.16 -23.01 5.13
CA LYS A 105 14.24 -24.01 5.28
C LYS A 105 15.36 -23.54 6.23
N ARG A 106 15.39 -24.25 7.36
CA ARG A 106 16.52 -24.50 8.29
C ARG A 106 16.90 -23.40 9.28
N ILE A 107 16.22 -23.49 10.42
CA ILE A 107 16.91 -23.53 11.72
C ILE A 107 17.94 -24.66 11.67
N ARG A 108 19.21 -24.36 11.94
CA ARG A 108 20.14 -25.31 12.54
C ARG A 108 20.70 -24.63 13.77
N LEU A 109 20.16 -24.98 14.93
CA LEU A 109 20.81 -24.75 16.22
C LEU A 109 22.21 -25.36 16.15
N VAL A 110 23.22 -24.54 16.47
CA VAL A 110 24.49 -24.99 17.04
C VAL A 110 24.44 -24.59 18.49
#